data_AF-A0A1Q5BAG2-F1
#
_entry.id   AF-A0A1Q5BAG2-F1
#
_cell.length_a   1.000
_cell.length_b   1.000
_cell.length_c   1.000
_cell.angle_alpha   90.00
_cell.angle_beta   90.00
_cell.angle_gamma   90.00
#
_symmetry.space_group_name_H-M   'P 1'
#
loop_
_entity.id
_entity.type
_entity.pdbx_description
1 polymer ?
#
loop_
_entity_poly.entity_id
_entity_poly.type
_entity_poly.pdbx_seq_one_letter_code
_entity_poly.pdbx_strand_id
1 'polypeptide(L)'
;MLTVHEALPTAPVWLDDLGTLRRELALRHSKTRHDEAGVLLEADAVSIGGVRALYMLVEETLPSNPRGCQYRASFVLAKKSRTVVLRGQFEELGMTGARHVLALMRGGGGGGVGKVSHPDTPELQYDAALIPELDAMVPEHALSMARAWARSVSRSAVVDRDFAAEPDHA
;
A
#
# COMPACT_ATOMS: atom_id res chain seq x y z
N MET A 1 -6.38 -12.87 8.35
CA MET A 1 -7.74 -13.26 7.92
C MET A 1 -7.76 -13.33 6.40
N LEU A 2 -8.17 -14.46 5.81
CA LEU A 2 -8.34 -14.58 4.36
C LEU A 2 -9.74 -14.09 4.02
N THR A 3 -9.87 -12.97 3.30
CA THR A 3 -11.15 -12.43 2.85
C THR A 3 -11.29 -12.65 1.36
N VAL A 4 -12.29 -13.41 0.93
CA VAL A 4 -12.63 -13.60 -0.48
C VAL A 4 -13.61 -12.50 -0.86
N HIS A 5 -13.23 -11.64 -1.80
CA HIS A 5 -14.13 -10.64 -2.38
C HIS A 5 -14.58 -11.15 -3.76
N GLU A 6 -15.89 -11.27 -3.97
CA GLU A 6 -16.42 -11.50 -5.32
C GLU A 6 -16.12 -10.28 -6.19
N ALA A 7 -15.34 -10.51 -7.25
CA ALA A 7 -14.92 -9.56 -8.27
C ALA A 7 -14.19 -8.30 -7.78
N LEU A 8 -12.89 -8.45 -7.49
CA LEU A 8 -11.94 -7.42 -7.92
C LEU A 8 -12.03 -7.29 -9.46
N PRO A 9 -11.73 -6.11 -10.05
CA PRO A 9 -11.71 -5.97 -11.50
C PRO A 9 -10.87 -7.07 -12.15
N THR A 10 -11.35 -7.62 -13.26
CA THR A 10 -10.64 -8.65 -14.04
C THR A 10 -9.26 -8.14 -14.42
N ALA A 11 -8.22 -8.94 -14.17
CA ALA A 11 -6.82 -8.53 -14.23
C ALA A 11 -5.97 -9.62 -14.91
N PRO A 12 -4.96 -9.29 -15.77
CA PRO A 12 -3.90 -8.36 -15.42
C PRO A 12 -3.67 -7.20 -16.41
N VAL A 13 -4.61 -6.88 -17.31
CA VAL A 13 -4.47 -5.75 -18.28
C VAL A 13 -4.11 -4.42 -17.59
N TRP A 14 -4.57 -4.20 -16.36
CA TRP A 14 -4.21 -3.03 -15.54
C TRP A 14 -2.71 -2.91 -15.15
N LEU A 15 -1.92 -3.99 -15.21
CA LEU A 15 -0.49 -3.96 -14.88
C LEU A 15 0.37 -3.58 -16.10
N ASP A 16 -0.22 -3.50 -17.29
CA ASP A 16 0.50 -3.14 -18.51
C ASP A 16 0.63 -1.62 -18.68
N ASP A 17 -0.25 -0.85 -18.02
CA ASP A 17 -0.15 0.59 -17.86
C ASP A 17 -0.16 0.97 -16.36
N LEU A 18 0.98 0.70 -15.71
CA LEU A 18 1.15 0.94 -14.29
C LEU A 18 1.03 2.43 -13.91
N GLY A 19 1.37 3.35 -14.81
CA GLY A 19 1.25 4.78 -14.57
C GLY A 19 -0.21 5.21 -14.43
N THR A 20 -1.06 4.81 -15.38
CA THR A 20 -2.51 5.06 -15.31
C THR A 20 -3.13 4.36 -14.10
N LEU A 21 -2.75 3.11 -13.84
CA LEU A 21 -3.25 2.37 -12.67
C LEU A 21 -2.93 3.10 -11.35
N ARG A 22 -1.67 3.51 -11.15
CA ARG A 22 -1.24 4.24 -9.95
C ARG A 22 -2.01 5.53 -9.78
N ARG A 23 -2.17 6.31 -10.86
CA ARG A 23 -2.94 7.55 -10.84
C ARG A 23 -4.40 7.31 -10.43
N GLU A 24 -5.07 6.35 -11.06
CA GLU A 24 -6.46 6.00 -10.76
C GLU A 24 -6.64 5.51 -9.32
N LEU A 25 -5.73 4.65 -8.83
CA LEU A 25 -5.74 4.20 -7.45
C LEU A 25 -5.52 5.38 -6.48
N ALA A 26 -4.55 6.24 -6.75
CA ALA A 26 -4.28 7.41 -5.92
C ALA A 26 -5.49 8.37 -5.87
N LEU A 27 -6.19 8.57 -6.98
CA LEU A 27 -7.42 9.37 -7.03
C LEU A 27 -8.56 8.72 -6.23
N ARG A 28 -8.74 7.39 -6.33
CA ARG A 28 -9.75 6.64 -5.56
C ARG A 28 -9.50 6.65 -4.06
N HIS A 29 -8.22 6.63 -3.67
CA HIS A 29 -7.74 6.67 -2.30
C HIS A 29 -7.29 8.08 -1.88
N SER A 30 -7.79 9.13 -2.54
CA SER A 30 -7.48 10.51 -2.12
C SER A 30 -8.43 10.94 -1.01
N LYS A 31 -7.92 11.69 -0.02
CA LYS A 31 -8.67 12.18 1.17
C LYS A 31 -9.91 13.05 0.84
N THR A 32 -10.18 13.35 -0.42
CA THR A 32 -11.37 14.09 -0.87
C THR A 32 -12.60 13.21 -1.06
N ARG A 33 -12.45 11.88 -1.10
CA ARG A 33 -13.58 10.93 -1.05
C ARG A 33 -13.63 10.31 0.34
N HIS A 34 -14.52 10.85 1.17
CA HIS A 34 -14.94 10.38 2.50
C HIS A 34 -14.29 9.06 2.97
N ASP A 35 -13.30 9.19 3.86
CA ASP A 35 -12.85 8.37 5.00
C ASP A 35 -12.89 6.81 4.99
N GLU A 36 -13.53 6.14 4.04
CA GLU A 36 -13.67 4.68 4.01
C GLU A 36 -12.58 3.96 3.19
N ALA A 37 -12.03 4.62 2.15
CA ALA A 37 -11.08 3.99 1.25
C ALA A 37 -9.62 4.02 1.75
N GLY A 38 -9.28 4.91 2.69
CA GLY A 38 -7.90 5.16 3.10
C GLY A 38 -7.07 5.92 2.05
N VAL A 39 -5.80 6.20 2.38
CA VAL A 39 -4.81 6.91 1.56
C VAL A 39 -3.86 5.92 0.91
N LEU A 40 -3.75 5.93 -0.42
CA LEU A 40 -2.77 5.12 -1.12
C LEU A 40 -1.37 5.65 -0.82
N LEU A 41 -0.50 4.76 -0.35
CA LEU A 41 0.90 5.07 -0.10
C LEU A 41 1.79 4.58 -1.22
N GLU A 42 1.56 3.35 -1.68
CA GLU A 42 2.34 2.69 -2.72
C GLU A 42 1.45 1.78 -3.55
N ALA A 43 1.72 1.73 -4.85
CA ALA A 43 1.22 0.69 -5.73
C ALA A 43 2.31 0.27 -6.72
N ASP A 44 2.52 -1.03 -6.92
CA ASP A 44 3.53 -1.51 -7.87
C ASP A 44 3.18 -2.86 -8.49
N ALA A 45 3.69 -3.10 -9.70
CA ALA A 45 3.69 -4.41 -10.31
C ALA A 45 4.86 -5.22 -9.74
N VAL A 46 4.56 -6.32 -9.07
CA VAL A 46 5.56 -7.21 -8.46
C VAL A 46 5.40 -8.64 -8.94
N SER A 47 6.38 -9.49 -8.67
CA SER A 47 6.28 -10.94 -8.86
C SER A 47 6.25 -11.64 -7.51
N ILE A 48 5.25 -12.51 -7.30
CA ILE A 48 5.12 -13.38 -6.13
C ILE A 48 5.16 -14.82 -6.62
N GLY A 49 6.15 -15.60 -6.19
CA GLY A 49 6.29 -17.00 -6.61
C GLY A 49 6.28 -17.21 -8.14
N GLY A 50 6.76 -16.23 -8.91
CA GLY A 50 6.77 -16.25 -10.38
C GLY A 50 5.49 -15.73 -11.06
N VAL A 51 4.45 -15.35 -10.31
CA VAL A 51 3.20 -14.82 -10.84
C VAL A 51 3.15 -13.30 -10.68
N ARG A 52 2.67 -12.58 -11.72
CA ARG A 52 2.48 -11.12 -11.65
C ARG A 52 1.40 -10.79 -10.61
N ALA A 53 1.69 -9.80 -9.77
CA ALA A 53 0.79 -9.32 -8.75
C ALA A 53 0.79 -7.79 -8.70
N LEU A 54 -0.33 -7.20 -8.29
CA LEU A 54 -0.38 -5.81 -7.86
C LEU A 54 -0.09 -5.76 -6.35
N TYR A 55 0.98 -5.08 -5.98
CA TYR A 55 1.21 -4.66 -4.60
C TYR A 55 0.50 -3.33 -4.34
N MET A 56 -0.19 -3.20 -3.22
CA MET A 56 -0.71 -1.93 -2.72
C MET A 56 -0.45 -1.79 -1.23
N LEU A 57 -0.11 -0.57 -0.80
CA LEU A 57 -0.01 -0.17 0.59
C LEU A 57 -0.93 1.02 0.83
N VAL A 58 -1.85 0.88 1.77
CA VAL A 58 -2.86 1.90 2.09
C VAL A 58 -2.79 2.25 3.57
N GLU A 59 -2.80 3.53 3.90
CA GLU A 59 -3.02 4.04 5.26
C GLU A 59 -4.53 4.22 5.49
N GLU A 60 -5.05 3.70 6.59
CA GLU A 60 -6.45 3.77 6.95
C GLU A 60 -6.57 4.27 8.38
N THR A 61 -7.65 4.97 8.71
CA THR A 61 -7.96 5.31 10.10
C THR A 61 -8.21 4.02 10.88
N LEU A 62 -7.61 3.89 12.07
CA LEU A 62 -7.88 2.75 12.95
C LEU A 62 -9.36 2.72 13.37
N PRO A 63 -10.10 1.62 13.15
CA PRO A 63 -11.51 1.53 13.55
C PRO A 63 -11.72 1.70 15.06
N SER A 64 -10.77 1.23 15.87
CA SER A 64 -10.79 1.29 17.34
C SER A 64 -10.32 2.63 17.89
N ASN A 65 -9.59 3.43 17.12
CA ASN A 65 -9.03 4.70 17.53
C ASN A 65 -8.93 5.68 16.34
N PRO A 66 -9.86 6.63 16.22
CA PRO A 66 -9.88 7.60 15.10
C PRO A 66 -8.65 8.52 15.02
N ARG A 67 -7.79 8.53 16.04
CA ARG A 67 -6.54 9.31 16.07
C ARG A 67 -5.31 8.51 15.66
N GLY A 68 -5.44 7.19 15.50
CA GLY A 68 -4.35 6.33 15.05
C GLY A 68 -4.58 5.83 13.63
N CYS A 69 -3.51 5.31 13.03
CA CYS A 69 -3.55 4.77 11.69
C CYS A 69 -3.27 3.26 11.69
N GLN A 70 -3.88 2.54 10.75
CA GLN A 70 -3.47 1.20 10.37
C GLN A 70 -2.96 1.23 8.94
N TYR A 71 -2.05 0.32 8.63
CA TYR A 71 -1.47 0.18 7.31
C TYR A 71 -1.83 -1.19 6.75
N ARG A 72 -2.46 -1.19 5.59
CA ARG A 72 -2.88 -2.38 4.88
C ARG A 72 -1.98 -2.59 3.67
N ALA A 73 -1.12 -3.59 3.77
CA ALA A 73 -0.31 -4.08 2.65
C ALA A 73 -1.05 -5.23 1.99
N SER A 74 -1.16 -5.23 0.66
CA SER A 74 -1.86 -6.28 -0.08
C SER A 74 -1.16 -6.65 -1.37
N PHE A 75 -1.22 -7.94 -1.71
CA PHE A 75 -0.84 -8.48 -3.01
C PHE A 75 -2.09 -9.05 -3.66
N VAL A 76 -2.44 -8.55 -4.84
CA VAL A 76 -3.55 -9.04 -5.65
C VAL A 76 -2.99 -9.79 -6.83
N LEU A 77 -3.24 -11.10 -6.86
CA LEU A 77 -2.90 -11.97 -7.98
C LEU A 77 -4.18 -12.30 -8.72
N ALA A 78 -4.18 -12.15 -10.04
CA ALA A 78 -5.34 -12.43 -10.85
C ALA A 78 -4.98 -13.32 -12.03
N LYS A 79 -5.86 -14.28 -12.25
CA LYS A 79 -5.88 -15.21 -13.36
C LYS A 79 -7.26 -15.17 -13.98
N LYS A 80 -7.41 -15.72 -15.18
CA LYS A 80 -8.65 -15.67 -15.98
C LYS A 80 -9.93 -16.01 -15.20
N SER A 81 -9.87 -16.94 -14.26
CA SER A 81 -11.05 -17.44 -13.56
C SER A 81 -11.12 -17.04 -12.08
N ARG A 82 -10.02 -16.56 -11.49
CA ARG A 82 -9.88 -16.37 -10.05
C ARG A 82 -8.96 -15.21 -9.69
N THR A 83 -9.26 -14.58 -8.57
CA THR A 83 -8.39 -13.59 -7.93
C THR A 83 -8.08 -14.03 -6.52
N VAL A 84 -6.82 -13.90 -6.13
CA VAL A 84 -6.33 -14.18 -4.77
C VAL A 84 -5.75 -12.91 -4.19
N VAL A 85 -6.07 -12.64 -2.92
CA VAL A 85 -5.55 -11.50 -2.18
C VAL A 85 -4.84 -11.99 -0.93
N LEU A 86 -3.55 -11.69 -0.82
CA LEU A 86 -2.80 -11.80 0.42
C LEU A 86 -2.73 -10.43 1.08
N ARG A 87 -3.11 -10.33 2.35
CA ARG A 87 -3.19 -9.05 3.08
C ARG A 87 -2.50 -9.15 4.43
N GLY A 88 -1.67 -8.15 4.73
CA GLY A 88 -1.16 -7.84 6.05
C GLY A 88 -1.80 -6.56 6.57
N GLN A 89 -2.11 -6.51 7.86
CA GLN A 89 -2.63 -5.33 8.54
C GLN A 89 -1.73 -5.02 9.73
N PHE A 90 -1.31 -3.76 9.82
CA PHE A 90 -0.32 -3.30 10.79
C PHE A 90 -0.89 -2.05 11.48
N GLU A 91 -1.27 -2.20 12.73
CA GLU A 91 -1.85 -1.11 13.52
C GLU A 91 -0.74 -0.29 14.18
N GLU A 92 -0.85 1.03 14.16
CA GLU A 92 0.01 1.90 14.97
C GLU A 92 -0.36 1.70 16.45
N LEU A 93 0.58 1.15 17.23
CA LEU A 93 0.42 0.89 18.66
C LEU A 93 1.32 1.84 19.47
N GLY A 94 0.78 2.37 20.57
CA GLY A 94 1.54 3.21 21.50
C GLY A 94 1.63 4.68 21.07
N MET A 95 2.84 5.24 21.06
CA MET A 95 3.06 6.67 20.79
C MET A 95 2.89 6.96 19.29
N THR A 96 1.81 7.67 18.96
CA THR A 96 1.54 8.07 17.58
C THR A 96 2.39 9.27 17.15
N GLY A 97 2.63 9.39 15.83
CA GLY A 97 3.28 10.57 15.26
C GLY A 97 4.82 10.60 15.33
N ALA A 98 5.47 9.49 15.72
CA ALA A 98 6.93 9.39 15.71
C ALA A 98 7.54 9.71 14.33
N ARG A 99 6.88 9.25 13.25
CA ARG A 99 7.30 9.57 11.87
C ARG A 99 7.10 11.03 11.52
N HIS A 100 6.02 11.66 11.99
CA HIS A 100 5.78 13.09 11.80
C HIS A 100 6.85 13.96 12.47
N VAL A 101 7.29 13.58 13.66
CA VAL A 101 8.41 14.26 14.35
C VAL A 101 9.70 14.14 13.52
N LEU A 102 10.04 12.95 13.01
CA LEU A 102 11.22 12.76 12.17
C LEU A 102 11.15 13.53 10.86
N ALA A 103 9.97 13.58 10.22
CA ALA A 103 9.76 14.38 9.02
C ALA A 103 9.96 15.88 9.29
N LEU A 104 9.44 16.38 10.41
CA LEU A 104 9.65 17.77 10.85
C LEU A 104 11.12 18.10 11.09
N MET A 105 11.85 17.21 11.77
CA MET A 105 13.29 17.38 12.01
C MET A 105 14.08 17.40 10.70
N ARG A 106 13.71 16.56 9.71
CA ARG A 106 14.35 16.51 8.40
C ARG A 106 14.07 17.74 7.54
N GLY A 107 12.90 18.37 7.70
CA GLY A 107 12.47 19.56 6.96
C GLY A 107 13.07 20.89 7.41
N GLY A 108 13.94 20.90 8.43
CA GLY A 108 14.68 22.11 8.83
C GLY A 108 13.89 23.14 9.67
N GLY A 109 12.76 22.75 10.27
CA GLY A 109 12.06 23.56 11.29
C GLY A 109 11.41 24.88 10.83
N GLY A 110 11.58 25.30 9.58
CA GLY A 110 11.07 26.56 9.06
C GLY A 110 10.30 26.40 7.75
N GLY A 111 8.97 26.26 7.85
CA GLY A 111 8.06 26.47 6.71
C GLY A 111 7.35 25.20 6.21
N GLY A 112 6.11 25.00 6.67
CA GLY A 112 5.16 24.04 6.11
C GLY A 112 5.28 22.63 6.69
N VAL A 113 4.40 22.30 7.64
CA VAL A 113 4.30 20.93 8.17
C VAL A 113 3.86 19.98 7.05
N GLY A 114 4.76 19.06 6.67
CA GLY A 114 4.39 17.67 6.39
C GLY A 114 3.61 17.38 5.12
N LYS A 115 3.61 18.23 4.09
CA LYS A 115 2.97 17.89 2.80
C LYS A 115 3.91 18.05 1.62
N VAL A 116 4.08 16.97 0.87
CA VAL A 116 4.82 16.88 -0.40
C VAL A 116 3.85 16.50 -1.52
N SER A 117 4.26 16.65 -2.78
CA SER A 117 3.50 16.10 -3.90
C SER A 117 3.47 14.58 -3.83
N HIS A 118 2.32 13.97 -4.07
CA HIS A 118 2.23 12.52 -4.17
C HIS A 118 3.10 12.00 -5.33
N PRO A 119 3.92 10.94 -5.14
CA PRO A 119 4.87 10.46 -6.14
C PRO A 119 4.22 10.17 -7.51
N ASP A 120 3.05 9.52 -7.51
CA ASP A 120 2.37 9.11 -8.74
C ASP A 120 1.31 10.11 -9.27
N THR A 121 0.89 11.07 -8.44
CA THR A 121 -0.15 12.04 -8.79
C THR A 121 0.20 13.38 -8.15
N PRO A 122 1.11 14.17 -8.73
CA PRO A 122 1.64 15.38 -8.09
C PRO A 122 0.60 16.43 -7.68
N GLU A 123 -0.60 16.35 -8.27
CA GLU A 123 -1.79 17.14 -7.94
C GLU A 123 -2.37 16.82 -6.55
N LEU A 124 -2.04 15.65 -5.97
CA LEU A 124 -2.46 15.23 -4.65
C LEU A 124 -1.41 15.57 -3.59
N GLN A 125 -1.89 15.95 -2.41
CA GLN A 125 -1.06 16.16 -1.23
C GLN A 125 -0.72 14.81 -0.58
N TYR A 126 0.55 14.63 -0.23
CA TYR A 126 1.07 13.43 0.41
C TYR A 126 1.85 13.79 1.67
N ASP A 127 1.77 12.99 2.72
CA ASP A 127 2.41 13.33 3.99
C ASP A 127 3.90 12.94 3.97
N ALA A 128 4.77 13.89 4.29
CA ALA A 128 6.22 13.67 4.35
C ALA A 128 6.62 12.61 5.40
N ALA A 129 5.78 12.35 6.40
CA ALA A 129 5.96 11.28 7.38
C ALA A 129 5.84 9.88 6.75
N LEU A 130 5.25 9.76 5.57
CA LEU A 130 4.94 8.48 4.94
C LEU A 130 6.07 7.99 4.02
N ILE A 131 7.10 8.81 3.76
CA ILE A 131 8.16 8.47 2.81
C ILE A 131 9.00 7.26 3.28
N PRO A 132 9.47 6.38 2.38
CA PRO A 132 10.26 5.18 2.72
C PRO A 132 11.56 5.45 3.48
N GLU A 133 12.17 6.60 3.30
CA GLU A 133 13.48 6.93 3.88
C GLU A 133 13.45 7.03 5.41
N LEU A 134 12.27 7.15 6.03
CA LEU A 134 12.15 7.17 7.49
C LEU A 134 12.11 5.77 8.11
N ASP A 135 11.91 4.72 7.30
CA ASP A 135 11.70 3.35 7.81
C ASP A 135 12.86 2.87 8.69
N ALA A 136 14.11 3.15 8.30
CA ALA A 136 15.28 2.71 9.03
C ALA A 136 15.43 3.39 10.40
N MET A 137 14.79 4.53 10.62
CA MET A 137 14.85 5.28 11.88
C MET A 137 13.76 4.84 12.87
N VAL A 138 12.69 4.22 12.38
CA VAL A 138 11.58 3.70 13.20
C VAL A 138 11.15 2.32 12.68
N PRO A 139 12.01 1.29 12.77
CA PRO A 139 11.73 -0.01 12.18
C PRO A 139 10.50 -0.72 12.80
N GLU A 140 10.16 -0.40 14.04
CA GLU A 140 9.01 -0.93 14.78
C GLU A 140 7.70 -0.19 14.48
N HIS A 141 7.76 0.93 13.76
CA HIS A 141 6.55 1.64 13.37
C HIS A 141 5.75 0.80 12.37
N ALA A 142 4.41 0.81 12.51
CA ALA A 142 3.50 -0.03 11.72
C ALA A 142 3.71 0.08 10.20
N LEU A 143 3.92 1.28 9.66
CA LEU A 143 4.28 1.50 8.24
C LEU A 143 5.62 0.81 7.85
N SER A 144 6.64 0.95 8.68
CA SER A 144 7.96 0.31 8.44
C SER A 144 7.83 -1.21 8.45
N MET A 145 7.07 -1.75 9.41
CA MET A 145 6.76 -3.18 9.50
C MET A 145 5.96 -3.66 8.28
N ALA A 146 4.97 -2.88 7.82
CA ALA A 146 4.18 -3.22 6.63
C ALA A 146 5.06 -3.34 5.37
N ARG A 147 5.98 -2.39 5.16
CA ARG A 147 6.96 -2.43 4.06
C ARG A 147 7.97 -3.56 4.22
N ALA A 148 8.43 -3.84 5.44
CA ALA A 148 9.34 -4.96 5.72
C ALA A 148 8.66 -6.30 5.45
N TRP A 149 7.41 -6.47 5.88
CA TRP A 149 6.57 -7.63 5.59
C TRP A 149 6.35 -7.81 4.10
N ALA A 150 5.97 -6.75 3.38
CA ALA A 150 5.79 -6.80 1.94
C ALA A 150 7.07 -7.25 1.22
N ARG A 151 8.21 -6.66 1.59
CA ARG A 151 9.54 -7.08 1.10
C ARG A 151 9.86 -8.55 1.40
N SER A 152 9.47 -9.05 2.57
CA SER A 152 9.64 -10.47 2.93
C SER A 152 8.76 -11.36 2.06
N VAL A 153 7.46 -11.05 1.96
CA VAL A 153 6.49 -11.79 1.15
C VAL A 153 6.95 -11.86 -0.31
N SER A 154 7.36 -10.74 -0.90
CA SER A 154 7.83 -10.70 -2.28
C SER A 154 9.03 -11.61 -2.54
N ARG A 155 9.86 -11.88 -1.53
CA ARG A 155 11.04 -12.76 -1.67
C ARG A 155 10.76 -14.22 -1.36
N SER A 156 9.81 -14.52 -0.46
CA SER A 156 9.68 -15.86 0.11
C SER A 156 8.36 -16.56 -0.19
N ALA A 157 7.33 -15.83 -0.62
CA ALA A 157 6.03 -16.44 -0.87
C ALA A 157 6.07 -17.33 -2.12
N VAL A 158 5.43 -18.49 -1.99
CA VAL A 158 5.21 -19.45 -3.06
C VAL A 158 3.75 -19.39 -3.45
N VAL A 159 3.47 -19.40 -4.74
CA VAL A 159 2.11 -19.48 -5.28
C VAL A 159 1.79 -20.94 -5.58
N ASP A 160 0.55 -21.33 -5.28
CA ASP A 160 0.05 -22.65 -5.59
C ASP A 160 0.19 -22.95 -7.10
N ARG A 161 0.62 -24.16 -7.44
CA ARG A 161 0.95 -24.54 -8.82
C ARG A 161 -0.26 -24.50 -9.73
N ASP A 162 -1.43 -24.91 -9.23
CA ASP A 162 -2.64 -24.99 -10.04
C ASP A 162 -3.14 -23.59 -10.37
N PHE A 163 -3.08 -22.67 -9.40
CA PHE A 163 -3.37 -21.26 -9.65
C PHE A 163 -2.37 -20.62 -10.63
N ALA A 164 -1.07 -20.87 -10.45
CA ALA A 164 -0.04 -20.31 -11.31
C ALA A 164 -0.17 -20.77 -12.78
N ALA A 165 -0.64 -22.00 -13.00
CA ALA A 165 -0.86 -22.59 -14.32
C ALA A 165 -2.14 -22.08 -15.02
N GLU A 166 -3.04 -21.40 -14.32
CA GLU A 166 -4.22 -20.82 -14.96
C GLU A 166 -3.81 -19.77 -16.01
N PRO A 167 -4.56 -19.64 -17.13
CA PRO A 167 -4.33 -18.58 -18.10
C PRO A 167 -4.43 -17.20 -17.47
N ASP A 168 -3.57 -16.29 -17.89
CA ASP A 168 -3.74 -14.86 -17.59
C ASP A 168 -4.99 -14.33 -18.35
N HIS A 169 -5.58 -13.23 -17.91
CA HIS A 169 -6.55 -12.52 -18.75
C HIS A 169 -5.84 -11.99 -20.00
N ALA A 170 -6.50 -12.16 -21.15
CA ALA A 170 -6.09 -11.58 -22.43
C ALA A 170 -6.39 -10.08 -22.49
#